data_AF-A0A7K4F2T9-F1
#
_entry.id   AF-A0A7K4F2T9-F1
#
_cell.length_a   1.000
_cell.length_b   1.000
_cell.length_c   1.000
_cell.angle_alpha   90.00
_cell.angle_beta   90.00
_cell.angle_gamma   90.00
#
_symmetry.space_group_name_H-M   'P 1'
#
loop_
_entity.id
_entity.type
_entity.pdbx_description
1 polymer ?
#
loop_
_entity_poly.entity_id
_entity_poly.type
_entity_poly.pdbx_seq_one_letter_code
_entity_poly.pdbx_strand_id
1 'polypeptide(L)'
;MKNVLIDQNCKWLVNQDSKKYLEHYDNVFVVGVDLKQRDYDETLATFCKENNCELLTADNRAYIHFFSENKIKNVQISEFIYEDKADRPIYLVKIVD
;
A
#
# COMPACT_ATOMS: atom_id res chain seq x y z
N MET A 1 8.83 0.03 -14.10
CA MET A 1 8.81 -1.00 -13.04
C MET A 1 7.81 -0.55 -12.00
N LYS A 2 6.91 -1.42 -11.55
CA LYS A 2 5.79 -1.06 -10.69
C LYS A 2 5.81 -1.96 -9.46
N ASN A 3 5.98 -1.37 -8.29
CA ASN A 3 6.08 -2.11 -7.04
C ASN A 3 4.81 -1.92 -6.20
N VAL A 4 4.67 -2.71 -5.14
CA VAL A 4 3.57 -2.56 -4.18
C VAL A 4 4.09 -2.66 -2.76
N LEU A 5 3.59 -1.81 -1.87
CA LEU A 5 3.73 -1.92 -0.42
C LEU A 5 2.41 -2.41 0.17
N ILE A 6 2.47 -3.46 0.97
CA ILE A 6 1.32 -4.06 1.64
C ILE A 6 1.32 -3.61 3.09
N ASP A 7 0.25 -2.93 3.48
CA ASP A 7 -0.02 -2.54 4.87
C ASP A 7 -0.13 -3.79 5.76
N GLN A 8 0.19 -3.63 7.04
CA GLN A 8 0.11 -4.69 8.03
C GLN A 8 -1.28 -5.32 8.11
N ASN A 9 -2.33 -4.51 7.94
CA ASN A 9 -3.72 -4.99 7.93
C ASN A 9 -4.07 -5.84 6.70
N CYS A 10 -3.19 -5.90 5.70
CA CYS A 10 -3.34 -6.65 4.45
C CYS A 10 -2.26 -7.72 4.23
N LYS A 11 -1.45 -8.06 5.26
CA LYS A 11 -0.34 -9.02 5.14
C LYS A 11 -0.73 -10.37 4.54
N TRP A 12 -1.98 -10.80 4.69
CA TRP A 12 -2.46 -12.04 4.10
C TRP A 12 -2.35 -12.08 2.56
N LEU A 13 -2.25 -10.93 1.89
CA LEU A 13 -2.08 -10.83 0.44
C LEU A 13 -0.77 -11.48 -0.05
N VAL A 14 0.25 -11.59 0.80
CA VAL A 14 1.52 -12.26 0.42
C VAL A 14 1.45 -13.78 0.50
N ASN A 15 0.33 -14.35 1.00
CA ASN A 15 0.13 -15.78 1.06
C ASN A 15 -0.06 -16.36 -0.36
N GLN A 16 0.29 -17.65 -0.55
CA GLN A 16 0.25 -18.30 -1.86
C GLN A 16 -1.11 -18.16 -2.57
N ASP A 17 -2.22 -18.29 -1.85
CA ASP A 17 -3.58 -18.23 -2.40
C ASP A 17 -3.95 -16.85 -2.99
N SER A 18 -3.31 -15.79 -2.48
CA SER A 18 -3.60 -14.39 -2.83
C SER A 18 -2.52 -13.79 -3.73
N LYS A 19 -1.44 -14.52 -4.00
CA LYS A 19 -0.31 -14.08 -4.80
C LYS A 19 -0.70 -13.68 -6.22
N LYS A 20 -1.76 -14.28 -6.78
CA LYS A 20 -2.33 -13.94 -8.09
C LYS A 20 -2.66 -12.45 -8.24
N TYR A 21 -3.04 -11.79 -7.15
CA TYR A 21 -3.38 -10.36 -7.16
C TYR A 21 -2.13 -9.47 -7.29
N LEU A 22 -0.94 -10.04 -7.11
CA LEU A 22 0.32 -9.31 -7.05
C LEU A 22 1.25 -9.64 -8.23
N GLU A 23 0.82 -10.50 -9.16
CA GLU A 23 1.65 -11.01 -10.27
C GLU A 23 2.12 -9.92 -11.24
N HIS A 24 1.40 -8.79 -11.33
CA HIS A 24 1.75 -7.66 -12.18
C HIS A 24 2.70 -6.65 -11.52
N TYR A 25 3.10 -6.87 -10.27
CA TYR A 25 4.11 -6.05 -9.60
C TYR A 25 5.48 -6.71 -9.68
N ASP A 26 6.51 -5.89 -9.90
CA ASP A 26 7.90 -6.35 -9.98
C ASP A 26 8.42 -6.72 -8.59
N ASN A 27 8.09 -5.92 -7.57
CA ASN A 27 8.46 -6.17 -6.17
C ASN A 27 7.26 -5.96 -5.24
N VAL A 28 7.26 -6.74 -4.17
CA VAL A 28 6.27 -6.68 -3.08
C VAL A 28 7.01 -6.38 -1.79
N PHE A 29 6.68 -5.25 -1.18
CA PHE A 29 7.15 -4.81 0.12
C PHE A 29 6.05 -4.97 1.17
N VAL A 30 6.41 -5.10 2.44
CA VAL A 30 5.48 -5.33 3.54
C VAL A 30 5.81 -4.43 4.73
N VAL A 31 4.79 -3.74 5.27
CA VAL A 31 4.92 -2.95 6.49
C VAL A 31 5.22 -3.85 7.70
N GLY A 32 6.18 -3.44 8.51
CA GLY A 32 6.78 -4.22 9.60
C GLY A 32 7.86 -5.20 9.15
N VAL A 33 8.16 -5.30 7.85
CA VAL A 33 9.29 -6.09 7.30
C VAL A 33 10.25 -5.15 6.57
N ASP A 34 9.79 -4.50 5.50
CA ASP A 34 10.59 -3.61 4.64
C ASP A 34 10.50 -2.15 5.09
N LEU A 35 9.32 -1.74 5.56
CA LEU A 35 9.08 -0.46 6.20
C LEU A 35 8.79 -0.68 7.68
N LYS A 36 9.63 -0.18 8.59
CA LYS A 36 9.39 -0.36 10.04
C LYS A 36 8.07 0.29 10.44
N GLN A 37 7.24 -0.42 11.20
CA GLN A 37 5.91 0.04 11.59
C GLN A 37 5.92 1.38 12.34
N ARG A 38 6.95 1.63 13.16
CA ARG A 38 7.08 2.89 13.91
C ARG A 38 7.27 4.12 13.03
N ASP A 39 7.75 3.90 11.81
CA ASP A 39 8.07 4.97 10.87
C ASP A 39 6.92 5.16 9.85
N TYR A 40 5.85 4.36 9.93
CA TYR A 40 4.79 4.30 8.91
C TYR A 40 4.17 5.67 8.64
N ASP A 41 3.72 6.38 9.68
CA ASP A 41 2.99 7.64 9.52
C ASP A 41 3.84 8.76 8.91
N GLU A 42 5.15 8.75 9.15
CA GLU A 42 6.08 9.81 8.74
C GLU A 42 6.82 9.49 7.44
N THR A 43 6.98 8.20 7.09
CA THR A 43 7.89 7.79 6.01
C THR A 43 7.21 6.98 4.91
N LEU A 44 5.92 6.61 5.06
CA LEU A 44 5.16 5.90 4.02
C LEU A 44 5.20 6.61 2.67
N ALA A 45 4.98 7.92 2.68
CA ALA A 45 5.01 8.78 1.49
C ALA A 45 6.36 8.70 0.77
N THR A 46 7.45 8.92 1.52
CA THR A 46 8.82 8.88 1.00
C THR A 46 9.18 7.49 0.51
N PHE A 47 8.89 6.44 1.28
CA PHE A 47 9.17 5.06 0.89
C PHE A 47 8.48 4.70 -0.43
N CYS A 48 7.20 5.02 -0.57
CA CYS A 48 6.45 4.73 -1.79
C CYS A 48 6.97 5.48 -3.01
N LYS A 49 7.41 6.74 -2.81
CA LYS A 49 7.99 7.56 -3.88
C LYS A 49 9.36 7.05 -4.32
N GLU A 50 10.25 6.73 -3.39
CA GLU A 50 11.60 6.24 -3.66
C GLU A 50 11.61 4.85 -4.32
N ASN A 51 10.66 3.99 -3.92
CA ASN A 51 10.55 2.63 -4.43
C ASN A 51 9.54 2.49 -5.58
N ASN A 52 8.96 3.59 -6.08
CA ASN A 52 7.91 3.59 -7.10
C ASN A 52 6.82 2.53 -6.84
N CYS A 53 6.26 2.55 -5.62
CA CYS A 53 5.26 1.57 -5.22
C CYS A 53 3.88 2.19 -4.94
N GLU A 54 2.86 1.37 -5.18
CA GLU A 54 1.48 1.63 -4.77
C GLU A 54 1.24 1.02 -3.38
N LEU A 55 0.29 1.55 -2.61
CA LEU A 55 -0.06 0.99 -1.29
C LEU A 55 -1.35 0.18 -1.38
N LEU A 56 -1.32 -1.03 -0.81
CA LEU A 56 -2.51 -1.83 -0.52
C LEU A 56 -2.81 -1.77 0.98
N THR A 57 -4.03 -1.35 1.34
CA THR A 57 -4.44 -1.15 2.74
C THR A 57 -5.94 -1.37 2.93
N ALA A 58 -6.35 -1.80 4.11
CA ALA A 58 -7.76 -1.83 4.51
C ALA A 58 -8.22 -0.50 5.16
N ASP A 59 -7.30 0.45 5.40
CA ASP A 59 -7.63 1.76 5.97
C ASP A 59 -7.94 2.76 4.85
N ASN A 60 -9.20 3.17 4.77
CA ASN A 60 -9.67 4.15 3.80
C ASN A 60 -9.09 5.56 4.02
N ARG A 61 -8.36 5.81 5.11
CA ARG A 61 -7.70 7.08 5.43
C ARG A 61 -6.18 7.03 5.34
N ALA A 62 -5.58 5.89 5.00
CA ALA A 62 -4.11 5.78 4.93
C ALA A 62 -3.47 6.78 3.96
N TYR A 63 -4.23 7.22 2.94
CA TYR A 63 -3.81 8.23 1.97
C TYR A 63 -3.44 9.58 2.61
N ILE A 64 -3.97 9.90 3.80
CA ILE A 64 -3.67 11.16 4.49
C ILE A 64 -2.17 11.26 4.79
N HIS A 65 -1.53 10.13 5.11
CA HIS A 65 -0.09 10.06 5.37
C HIS A 65 0.75 10.36 4.13
N PHE A 66 0.19 10.27 2.91
CA PHE A 66 0.91 10.67 1.69
C PHE A 66 1.07 12.18 1.59
N PHE A 67 0.20 12.95 2.25
CA PHE A 67 0.21 14.41 2.20
C PHE A 67 1.00 15.07 3.33
N SER A 68 1.49 14.30 4.31
CA SER A 68 2.20 14.83 5.48
C SER A 68 3.52 15.54 5.12
N GLU A 69 4.20 15.09 4.05
CA GLU A 69 5.52 15.58 3.67
C GLU A 69 5.53 16.70 2.59
N ASN A 70 4.38 17.23 2.15
CA ASN A 70 4.26 18.20 1.05
C ASN A 70 4.94 17.81 -0.29
N LYS A 71 5.50 16.61 -0.41
CA LYS A 71 6.21 16.09 -1.59
C LYS A 71 5.29 15.41 -2.60
N ILE A 72 4.05 15.11 -2.22
CA ILE A 72 3.05 14.42 -3.02
C ILE A 72 1.84 15.33 -3.09
N LYS A 73 1.38 15.62 -4.31
CA LYS A 73 0.25 16.55 -4.52
C LYS A 73 -1.04 15.81 -4.82
N ASN A 74 -0.93 14.71 -5.57
CA ASN A 74 -2.09 13.96 -6.01
C ASN A 74 -1.91 12.48 -5.69
N VAL A 75 -2.92 11.91 -5.04
CA VAL A 75 -3.08 10.47 -4.90
C VAL A 75 -4.42 10.03 -5.44
N GLN A 76 -4.44 8.89 -6.12
CA GLN A 76 -5.66 8.20 -6.52
C GLN A 76 -5.93 7.06 -5.54
N ILE A 77 -7.18 6.92 -5.12
CA ILE A 77 -7.66 5.80 -4.30
C ILE A 77 -8.73 5.07 -5.08
N SER A 78 -8.63 3.74 -5.13
CA SER A 78 -9.63 2.87 -5.73
C SER A 78 -9.81 1.62 -4.87
N GLU A 79 -10.99 1.02 -4.90
CA GLU A 79 -11.14 -0.35 -4.40
C GLU A 79 -10.28 -1.30 -5.24
N PHE A 80 -9.59 -2.21 -4.57
CA PHE A 80 -8.74 -3.22 -5.19
C PHE A 80 -9.44 -4.57 -5.25
N ILE A 81 -9.82 -5.09 -4.08
CA ILE A 81 -10.57 -6.32 -3.88
C ILE A 81 -11.41 -6.22 -2.61
N TYR A 82 -12.34 -7.15 -2.42
CA TYR A 82 -13.08 -7.31 -1.17
C TYR A 82 -12.53 -8.49 -0.37
N GLU A 83 -12.29 -8.31 0.93
CA GLU A 83 -11.84 -9.37 1.85
C GLU A 83 -13.07 -10.00 2.54
N ASP A 84 -13.63 -11.06 1.95
CA ASP A 84 -14.85 -11.70 2.46
C ASP A 84 -14.77 -12.14 3.93
N LYS A 85 -13.59 -12.59 4.37
CA LYS A 85 -13.40 -13.08 5.76
C LYS A 85 -13.49 -11.97 6.80
N ALA A 86 -13.12 -10.74 6.43
CA ALA A 86 -13.10 -9.58 7.30
C ALA A 86 -14.20 -8.57 6.98
N ASP A 87 -15.06 -8.86 5.99
CA ASP A 87 -16.19 -8.05 5.55
C ASP A 87 -15.79 -6.58 5.27
N ARG A 88 -14.71 -6.40 4.50
CA ARG A 88 -14.15 -5.08 4.23
C ARG A 88 -13.47 -4.98 2.87
N PRO A 89 -13.50 -3.80 2.22
CA PRO A 89 -12.71 -3.55 1.03
C PRO A 89 -11.23 -3.39 1.36
N ILE A 90 -10.39 -3.78 0.40
CA ILE A 90 -8.97 -3.43 0.33
C ILE A 90 -8.83 -2.32 -0.71
N TYR A 91 -8.13 -1.26 -0.36
CA TYR A 91 -7.90 -0.10 -1.21
C TYR A 91 -6.51 -0.13 -1.81
N LEU A 92 -6.42 0.40 -3.03
CA LEU A 92 -5.19 0.71 -3.73
C LEU A 92 -4.99 2.22 -3.77
N VAL A 93 -3.90 2.69 -3.17
CA VAL A 93 -3.50 4.10 -3.14
C VAL A 93 -2.29 4.29 -4.06
N LYS A 94 -2.39 5.23 -4.99
CA LYS A 94 -1.37 5.50 -6.02
C LYS A 94 -0.99 6.96 -6.00
N ILE A 95 0.31 7.25 -6.13
CA ILE A 95 0.79 8.60 -6.44
C ILE A 95 0.55 8.85 -7.93
N VAL A 96 -0.10 9.96 -8.29
CA VAL A 96 -0.45 10.30 -9.69
C VAL A 96 0.05 11.69 -10.09
N ASP A 97 1.17 12.11 -9.50
CA ASP A 97 1.86 13.36 -9.81
C ASP A 97 2.38 13.44 -11.25
#